data_AF-A0A1C6T3X1-F1
#
_entry.id   AF-A0A1C6T3X1-F1
#
_cell.length_a   1.000
_cell.length_b   1.000
_cell.length_c   1.000
_cell.angle_alpha   90.00
_cell.angle_beta   90.00
_cell.angle_gamma   90.00
#
_symmetry.space_group_name_H-M   'P 1'
#
loop_
_entity.id
_entity.type
_entity.pdbx_description
1 polymer ?
#
loop_
_entity_poly.entity_id
_entity_poly.type
_entity_poly.pdbx_seq_one_letter_code
_entity_poly.pdbx_strand_id
1 'polypeptide(L)'
;MLVGYVNDGGVVTKEPPRIVLVDDLRSFVDGRVAQVARTSSAGIEVLEQHRGQRLDELWLDHDLGGDDTIWPVVEVLEQAAFEEQPFDISVVYVHSANPAGAAKIMQALRRWGYHVRSATGSPHVGYQVSRPSALGRG
;
A
#
# COMPACT_ATOMS: atom_id res chain seq x y z
N MET A 1 41.30 15.58 -35.14
CA MET A 1 41.41 14.87 -33.85
C MET A 1 40.00 14.75 -33.29
N LEU A 2 39.49 13.52 -33.16
CA LEU A 2 38.21 13.14 -32.52
C LEU A 2 38.19 13.58 -31.04
N VAL A 3 37.08 13.70 -30.30
CA VAL A 3 35.91 12.81 -30.15
C VAL A 3 34.70 13.63 -29.65
N GLY A 4 33.48 13.32 -30.11
CA GLY A 4 32.24 13.96 -29.68
C GLY A 4 31.50 13.22 -28.55
N TYR A 5 30.48 13.88 -27.98
CA TYR A 5 29.33 13.24 -27.33
C TYR A 5 28.08 14.08 -27.60
N VAL A 6 27.17 13.52 -28.38
CA VAL A 6 25.74 13.86 -28.35
C VAL A 6 25.13 13.13 -27.15
N ASN A 7 24.40 13.84 -26.29
CA ASN A 7 23.56 13.20 -25.28
C ASN A 7 22.12 13.64 -25.52
N ASP A 8 21.32 12.71 -26.05
CA ASP A 8 19.85 12.72 -25.99
C ASP A 8 19.39 12.55 -24.53
N GLY A 9 19.64 13.57 -23.71
CA GLY A 9 19.33 13.59 -22.28
C GLY A 9 17.85 13.85 -22.03
N GLY A 10 16.98 12.95 -22.48
CA GLY A 10 15.61 12.90 -22.01
C GLY A 10 15.63 12.76 -20.49
N VAL A 11 15.07 13.73 -19.79
CA VAL A 11 14.82 13.60 -18.35
C VAL A 11 13.87 12.42 -18.20
N VAL A 12 14.39 11.24 -17.83
CA VAL A 12 13.55 10.16 -17.31
C VAL A 12 13.05 10.68 -15.97
N THR A 13 11.94 11.41 -15.99
CA THR A 13 11.20 11.70 -14.77
C THR A 13 10.70 10.35 -14.29
N LYS A 14 11.40 9.74 -13.35
CA LYS A 14 10.93 8.52 -12.69
C LYS A 14 9.57 8.88 -12.10
N GLU A 15 8.50 8.30 -12.63
CA GLU A 15 7.17 8.51 -12.08
C GLU A 15 7.22 8.26 -10.57
N PRO A 16 6.54 9.09 -9.76
CA PRO A 16 6.50 8.84 -8.32
C PRO A 16 5.94 7.44 -8.07
N PRO A 17 6.47 6.71 -7.06
CA PRO A 17 6.03 5.35 -6.79
C PRO A 17 4.53 5.34 -6.48
N ARG A 18 3.83 4.35 -7.02
CA ARG A 18 2.41 4.12 -6.73
C ARG A 18 2.31 3.31 -5.45
N ILE A 19 1.90 3.98 -4.38
CA ILE A 19 1.85 3.43 -3.03
C ILE A 19 0.40 3.47 -2.56
N VAL A 20 -0.11 2.31 -2.12
CA VAL A 20 -1.43 2.19 -1.49
C VAL A 20 -1.25 1.75 -0.04
N LEU A 21 -2.01 2.39 0.85
CA LEU A 21 -2.09 2.06 2.27
C LEU A 21 -3.54 1.77 2.63
N VAL A 22 -3.80 0.60 3.20
CA VAL A 22 -5.10 0.25 3.79
C VAL A 22 -4.93 0.16 5.31
N ASP A 23 -5.34 1.23 5.98
CA ASP A 23 -5.26 1.40 7.45
C ASP A 23 -6.26 2.48 7.88
N ASP A 24 -7.03 2.21 8.92
CA ASP A 24 -8.10 3.07 9.42
C ASP A 24 -7.57 4.30 10.19
N LEU A 25 -6.46 4.17 10.90
CA LEU A 25 -5.95 5.16 11.85
C LEU A 25 -4.62 5.83 11.45
N ARG A 26 -3.78 5.11 10.72
CA ARG A 26 -2.38 5.48 10.48
C ARG A 26 -2.14 5.92 9.04
N SER A 27 -1.08 6.68 8.85
CA SER A 27 -0.62 7.16 7.54
C SER A 27 0.88 7.27 7.52
N PHE A 28 1.45 7.43 6.32
CA PHE A 28 2.87 7.72 6.22
C PHE A 28 3.21 9.06 6.86
N VAL A 29 4.23 9.08 7.71
CA VAL A 29 4.72 10.28 8.40
C VAL A 29 6.03 10.81 7.83
N ASP A 30 6.58 10.12 6.81
CA ASP A 30 7.84 10.45 6.15
C ASP A 30 7.67 11.34 4.89
N GLY A 31 6.45 11.81 4.64
CA GLY A 31 6.14 12.74 3.56
C GLY A 31 5.95 12.10 2.18
N ARG A 32 6.02 10.76 2.05
CA ARG A 32 5.70 10.10 0.78
C ARG A 32 4.21 10.26 0.43
N VAL A 33 3.92 10.32 -0.86
CA VAL A 33 2.55 10.35 -1.37
C VAL A 33 2.05 8.91 -1.47
N ALA A 34 0.91 8.62 -0.84
CA ALA A 34 0.22 7.34 -0.93
C ALA A 34 -1.28 7.56 -1.05
N GLN A 35 -1.97 6.69 -1.79
CA GLN A 35 -3.42 6.62 -1.75
C GLN A 35 -3.83 5.82 -0.52
N VAL A 36 -4.56 6.46 0.38
CA VAL A 36 -4.92 5.86 1.67
C VAL A 36 -6.40 5.47 1.68
N ALA A 37 -6.66 4.18 1.89
CA ALA A 37 -7.97 3.62 2.11
C ALA A 37 -8.18 3.35 3.61
N ARG A 38 -9.32 3.79 4.13
CA ARG A 38 -9.65 3.71 5.57
C ARG A 38 -10.51 2.50 5.95
N THR A 39 -10.98 1.76 4.96
CA THR A 39 -11.82 0.57 5.11
C THR A 39 -11.38 -0.46 4.08
N SER A 40 -11.78 -1.72 4.28
CA SER A 40 -11.52 -2.77 3.31
C SER A 40 -12.19 -2.49 1.97
N SER A 41 -13.43 -1.97 1.98
CA SER A 41 -14.17 -1.59 0.77
C SER A 41 -13.44 -0.53 -0.06
N ALA A 42 -12.96 0.55 0.58
CA ALA A 42 -12.15 1.57 -0.09
C ALA A 42 -10.82 0.99 -0.59
N GLY A 43 -10.24 0.02 0.14
CA GLY A 43 -9.03 -0.69 -0.28
C GLY A 43 -9.24 -1.47 -1.58
N ILE A 44 -10.37 -2.16 -1.70
CA ILE A 44 -10.77 -2.87 -2.91
C ILE A 44 -10.96 -1.91 -4.08
N GLU A 45 -11.70 -0.81 -3.88
CA GLU A 45 -11.92 0.21 -4.92
C GLU A 45 -10.59 0.78 -5.45
N VAL A 46 -9.64 1.05 -4.55
CA VAL A 46 -8.31 1.54 -4.91
C VAL A 46 -7.50 0.50 -5.68
N LEU A 47 -7.57 -0.78 -5.31
CA LEU A 47 -6.92 -1.86 -6.07
C LEU A 47 -7.48 -1.96 -7.48
N GLU A 48 -8.80 -1.91 -7.64
CA GLU A 48 -9.44 -1.98 -8.96
C GLU A 48 -9.07 -0.79 -9.86
N GLN A 49 -8.89 0.42 -9.29
CA GLN A 49 -8.36 1.57 -10.04
C GLN A 49 -6.96 1.32 -10.60
N HIS A 50 -6.18 0.43 -9.96
CA HIS A 50 -4.84 0.04 -10.38
C HIS A 50 -4.81 -1.25 -11.19
N ARG A 51 -5.98 -1.82 -11.56
CA ARG A 51 -6.05 -3.02 -12.38
C ARG A 51 -5.31 -2.81 -13.72
N GLY A 52 -4.40 -3.72 -14.04
CA GLY A 52 -3.57 -3.64 -15.25
C GLY A 52 -2.39 -2.65 -15.18
N GLN A 53 -2.18 -2.01 -14.03
CA GLN A 53 -1.04 -1.15 -13.75
C GLN A 53 -0.16 -1.77 -12.66
N ARG A 54 1.14 -1.46 -12.70
CA ARG A 54 2.05 -1.82 -11.62
C ARG A 54 1.77 -0.96 -10.39
N LEU A 55 1.62 -1.61 -9.25
CA LEU A 55 1.66 -1.00 -7.91
C LEU A 55 3.04 -1.27 -7.30
N ASP A 56 3.72 -0.21 -6.85
CA ASP A 56 5.06 -0.35 -6.28
C ASP A 56 5.01 -0.89 -4.86
N GLU A 57 4.10 -0.38 -4.04
CA GLU A 57 3.95 -0.81 -2.66
C GLU A 57 2.47 -0.90 -2.25
N LEU A 58 2.09 -2.03 -1.64
CA LEU A 58 0.81 -2.20 -0.96
C LEU A 58 1.03 -2.40 0.53
N TRP A 59 0.45 -1.57 1.37
CA TRP A 59 0.57 -1.65 2.83
C TRP A 59 -0.76 -2.03 3.45
N LEU A 60 -0.74 -3.08 4.27
CA LEU A 60 -1.92 -3.70 4.86
C LEU A 60 -1.83 -3.71 6.39
N ASP A 61 -2.75 -3.00 7.04
CA ASP A 61 -3.08 -3.28 8.43
C ASP A 61 -4.06 -4.46 8.51
N HIS A 62 -4.10 -5.19 9.62
CA HIS A 62 -5.03 -6.30 9.79
C HIS A 62 -6.43 -5.85 10.24
N ASP A 63 -6.46 -4.91 11.19
CA ASP A 63 -7.65 -4.44 11.89
C ASP A 63 -7.98 -3.06 11.36
N LEU A 64 -9.19 -2.87 10.83
CA LEU A 64 -9.63 -1.60 10.24
C LEU A 64 -10.76 -0.97 11.07
N GLY A 65 -10.95 -1.45 12.30
CA GLY A 65 -11.92 -0.94 13.25
C GLY A 65 -13.34 -1.50 13.06
N GLY A 66 -14.09 -1.52 14.17
CA GLY A 66 -15.44 -2.11 14.19
C GLY A 66 -15.40 -3.60 13.84
N ASP A 67 -16.24 -4.00 12.88
CA ASP A 67 -16.25 -5.36 12.32
C ASP A 67 -15.39 -5.48 11.03
N ASP A 68 -14.72 -4.40 10.63
CA ASP A 68 -13.93 -4.37 9.40
C ASP A 68 -12.51 -4.89 9.64
N THR A 69 -12.03 -5.71 8.71
CA THR A 69 -10.68 -6.27 8.72
C THR A 69 -10.14 -6.27 7.31
N ILE A 70 -8.86 -6.53 7.13
CA ILE A 70 -8.27 -6.56 5.79
C ILE A 70 -8.62 -7.79 4.95
N TRP A 71 -9.32 -8.77 5.53
CA TRP A 71 -9.61 -10.03 4.84
C TRP A 71 -10.30 -9.87 3.49
N PRO A 72 -11.29 -8.98 3.30
CA PRO A 72 -11.89 -8.77 1.98
C PRO A 72 -10.88 -8.32 0.92
N VAL A 73 -9.90 -7.48 1.29
CA VAL A 73 -8.81 -7.08 0.38
C VAL A 73 -7.90 -8.26 0.05
N VAL A 74 -7.56 -9.07 1.05
CA VAL A 74 -6.76 -10.29 0.84
C VAL A 74 -7.49 -11.27 -0.08
N GLU A 75 -8.78 -11.51 0.15
CA GLU A 75 -9.61 -12.41 -0.67
C GLU A 75 -9.66 -11.96 -2.13
N VAL A 76 -9.76 -10.66 -2.42
CA VAL A 76 -9.68 -10.13 -3.79
C VAL A 76 -8.31 -10.44 -4.44
N LEU A 77 -7.21 -10.26 -3.71
CA LEU A 77 -5.87 -10.58 -4.23
C LEU A 77 -5.69 -12.08 -4.48
N GLU A 78 -6.22 -12.94 -3.61
CA GLU A 78 -6.21 -14.39 -3.76
C GLU A 78 -7.05 -14.84 -4.95
N GLN A 79 -8.28 -14.31 -5.07
CA GLN A 79 -9.19 -14.62 -6.16
C GLN A 79 -8.59 -14.22 -7.51
N ALA A 80 -8.02 -13.02 -7.60
CA ALA A 80 -7.35 -12.55 -8.81
C ALA A 80 -6.18 -13.46 -9.21
N ALA A 81 -5.37 -13.92 -8.25
CA ALA A 81 -4.28 -14.85 -8.52
C ALA A 81 -4.78 -16.25 -8.93
N PHE A 82 -5.88 -16.72 -8.32
CA PHE A 82 -6.54 -17.98 -8.69
C PHE A 82 -7.10 -17.94 -10.12
N GLU A 83 -7.64 -16.80 -10.54
CA GLU A 83 -8.15 -16.55 -11.89
C GLU A 83 -7.05 -16.27 -12.93
N GLU A 84 -5.79 -16.54 -12.60
CA GLU A 84 -4.61 -16.31 -13.44
C GLU A 84 -4.42 -14.83 -13.86
N GLN A 85 -5.03 -13.92 -13.11
CA GLN A 85 -4.96 -12.47 -13.30
C GLN A 85 -4.50 -11.79 -12.00
N PRO A 86 -3.34 -12.14 -11.42
CA PRO A 86 -2.84 -11.49 -10.21
C PRO A 86 -2.61 -9.99 -10.45
N PHE A 87 -2.71 -9.19 -9.39
CA PHE A 87 -2.31 -7.79 -9.47
C PHE A 87 -0.78 -7.68 -9.61
N ASP A 88 -0.29 -6.76 -10.45
CA ASP A 88 1.16 -6.51 -10.57
C ASP A 88 1.63 -5.64 -9.39
N ILE A 89 1.96 -6.29 -8.27
CA ILE A 89 2.40 -5.64 -7.04
C ILE A 89 3.87 -6.00 -6.77
N SER A 90 4.74 -5.00 -6.66
CA SER A 90 6.18 -5.26 -6.43
C SER A 90 6.47 -5.80 -5.03
N VAL A 91 5.81 -5.25 -4.01
CA VAL A 91 5.93 -5.68 -2.62
C VAL A 91 4.66 -5.38 -1.84
N VAL A 92 4.24 -6.34 -1.02
CA VAL A 92 3.21 -6.16 -0.01
C VAL A 92 3.88 -6.06 1.37
N TYR A 93 3.61 -4.99 2.09
CA TYR A 93 4.02 -4.77 3.46
C TYR A 93 2.85 -5.02 4.41
N VAL A 94 3.04 -5.85 5.43
CA VAL A 94 2.06 -6.08 6.48
C VAL A 94 2.51 -5.37 7.75
N HIS A 95 1.73 -4.39 8.22
CA HIS A 95 2.08 -3.52 9.36
C HIS A 95 1.04 -3.55 10.48
N SER A 96 0.65 -4.76 10.88
CA SER A 96 -0.31 -4.94 11.96
C SER A 96 0.32 -4.99 13.35
N ALA A 97 -0.42 -4.47 14.32
CA ALA A 97 -0.19 -4.69 15.76
C ALA A 97 -0.65 -6.08 16.24
N ASN A 98 -1.42 -6.83 15.43
CA ASN A 98 -1.86 -8.21 15.70
C ASN A 98 -0.88 -9.20 15.03
N PRO A 99 0.01 -9.88 15.78
CA PRO A 99 1.02 -10.77 15.18
C PRO A 99 0.42 -11.99 14.49
N ALA A 100 -0.66 -12.56 15.04
CA ALA A 100 -1.34 -13.71 14.45
C ALA A 100 -2.05 -13.32 13.15
N GLY A 101 -2.71 -12.16 13.16
CA GLY A 101 -3.32 -11.57 11.97
C GLY A 101 -2.29 -11.32 10.86
N ALA A 102 -1.16 -10.68 11.22
CA ALA A 102 -0.06 -10.44 10.29
C ALA A 102 0.47 -11.75 9.66
N ALA A 103 0.74 -12.76 10.49
CA ALA A 103 1.25 -14.05 10.02
C ALA A 103 0.27 -14.73 9.04
N LYS A 104 -1.04 -14.67 9.33
CA LYS A 104 -2.08 -15.24 8.47
C LYS A 104 -2.15 -14.54 7.11
N ILE A 105 -2.12 -13.20 7.07
CA ILE A 105 -2.07 -12.42 5.82
C ILE A 105 -0.83 -12.78 5.00
N MET A 106 0.34 -12.80 5.65
CA MET A 106 1.60 -13.12 4.99
C MET A 106 1.60 -14.53 4.40
N GLN A 107 1.05 -15.51 5.12
CA GLN A 107 0.93 -16.88 4.64
C GLN A 107 0.02 -16.97 3.41
N ALA A 108 -1.17 -16.36 3.48
CA ALA A 108 -2.15 -16.38 2.40
C ALA A 108 -1.57 -15.80 1.11
N LEU A 109 -1.02 -14.58 1.16
CA LEU A 109 -0.50 -13.91 -0.03
C LEU A 109 0.76 -14.58 -0.60
N ARG A 110 1.65 -15.12 0.25
CA ARG A 110 2.84 -15.86 -0.23
C ARG A 110 2.49 -17.13 -0.97
N ARG A 111 1.39 -17.80 -0.61
CA ARG A 111 0.90 -19.00 -1.32
C ARG A 111 0.60 -18.72 -2.79
N TRP A 112 0.21 -17.48 -3.11
CA TRP A 112 -0.09 -17.01 -4.46
C TRP A 112 1.09 -16.33 -5.17
N GLY A 113 2.30 -16.38 -4.58
CA GLY A 113 3.51 -15.84 -5.20
C GLY A 113 3.73 -14.35 -5.00
N TYR A 114 2.89 -13.65 -4.24
CA TYR A 114 3.15 -12.26 -3.89
C TYR A 114 4.41 -12.14 -3.02
N HIS A 115 5.21 -11.11 -3.26
CA HIS A 115 6.37 -10.80 -2.44
C HIS A 115 5.95 -10.03 -1.19
N VAL A 116 5.88 -10.73 -0.04
CA VAL A 116 5.35 -10.16 1.22
C VAL A 116 6.44 -9.99 2.28
N ARG A 117 6.49 -8.79 2.87
CA ARG A 117 7.40 -8.40 3.96
C ARG A 117 6.60 -7.95 5.18
N SER A 118 7.09 -8.28 6.38
CA SER A 118 6.59 -7.65 7.59
C SER A 118 7.18 -6.24 7.72
N ALA A 119 6.34 -5.29 8.11
CA ALA A 119 6.70 -3.94 8.50
C ALA A 119 6.12 -3.58 9.88
N THR A 120 5.86 -4.60 10.72
CA THR A 120 5.42 -4.41 12.10
C THR A 120 6.44 -3.56 12.86
N GLY A 121 5.98 -2.46 13.48
CA GLY A 121 6.85 -1.51 14.18
C GLY A 121 7.66 -0.58 13.28
N SER A 122 7.39 -0.53 11.97
CA SER A 122 8.02 0.42 11.03
C SER A 122 7.75 1.87 11.46
N PRO A 123 8.78 2.75 11.53
CA PRO A 123 8.59 4.15 11.87
C PRO A 123 7.92 4.96 10.76
N HIS A 124 7.77 4.38 9.55
CA HIS A 124 7.22 5.09 8.41
C HIS A 124 5.70 5.31 8.51
N VAL A 125 4.97 4.43 9.21
CA VAL A 125 3.52 4.49 9.35
C VAL A 125 3.16 4.82 10.80
N GLY A 126 2.45 5.91 11.02
CA GLY A 126 2.10 6.41 12.35
C GLY A 126 0.74 7.09 12.39
N TYR A 127 0.24 7.32 13.60
CA TYR A 127 -1.03 8.02 13.81
C TYR A 127 -0.97 9.45 13.28
N GLN A 128 -2.00 9.88 12.58
CA GLN A 128 -2.16 11.30 12.27
C GLN A 128 -2.58 12.03 13.55
N VAL A 129 -1.77 12.98 14.00
CA VAL A 129 -2.21 13.91 15.04
C VAL A 129 -3.28 14.79 14.40
N SER A 130 -4.53 14.63 14.80
CA SER A 130 -5.58 15.58 14.47
C SER A 130 -5.11 16.97 14.89
N ARG A 131 -4.80 17.85 13.93
CA ARG A 131 -4.63 19.27 14.27
C ARG A 131 -6.00 19.75 14.73
N PRO A 132 -6.15 20.28 15.97
CA PRO A 132 -7.40 20.90 16.35
C PRO A 132 -7.70 22.00 15.35
N SER A 133 -8.87 21.96 14.74
CA SER A 133 -9.40 23.08 13.95
C SER A 133 -9.31 24.32 14.81
N ALA A 134 -8.54 25.32 14.36
CA ALA A 134 -8.56 26.64 14.96
C ALA A 134 -9.95 27.24 14.71
N LEU A 135 -10.92 26.90 15.55
CA LEU A 135 -12.22 27.54 15.55
C LEU A 135 -12.03 28.94 16.13
N GLY A 136 -12.49 29.91 15.35
CA GLY A 136 -12.14 31.31 15.44
C GLY A 136 -12.50 31.95 16.77
N ARG A 137 -11.68 32.94 17.13
CA ARG A 137 -12.09 34.00 18.04
C ARG A 137 -13.21 34.79 17.36
N GLY A 138 -14.42 34.68 17.90
CA GLY A 138 -15.49 35.66 17.76
C GLY A 138 -15.59 36.46 19.04
#